data_AF-A0A849S784-F1
#
_entry.id   AF-A0A849S784-F1
#
_cell.length_a   1.000
_cell.length_b   1.000
_cell.length_c   1.000
_cell.angle_alpha   90.00
_cell.angle_beta   90.00
_cell.angle_gamma   90.00
#
_symmetry.space_group_name_H-M   'P 1'
#
loop_
_entity.id
_entity.type
_entity.pdbx_description
1 polymer ?
#
loop_
_entity_poly.entity_id
_entity_poly.type
_entity_poly.pdbx_seq_one_letter_code
_entity_poly.pdbx_strand_id
1 'polypeptide(L)'
;MKKLSLVLLFVSILCSPVTSYAQEQNIEESDPAFVMIDVLLYRPVSLAVTVAGTAVFVALTPLTALASIPAPHDALAKTSKILVLAPAAYTFLRPIGNRDFPYYPPGYQHKTTPSLSDNPTLQPSSPLQ
;
A
#
# COMPACT_ATOMS: atom_id res chain seq x y z
N MET A 1 2.03 12.36 -34.51
CA MET A 1 3.46 11.96 -34.34
C MET A 1 4.14 12.64 -33.14
N LYS A 2 4.01 13.96 -32.94
CA LYS A 2 4.62 14.68 -31.80
C LYS A 2 4.17 14.18 -30.41
N LYS A 3 2.87 13.89 -30.24
CA LYS A 3 2.33 13.36 -28.97
C LYS A 3 2.78 11.93 -28.67
N LEU A 4 2.96 11.11 -29.71
CA LEU A 4 3.45 9.73 -29.58
C LEU A 4 4.92 9.70 -29.18
N SER A 5 5.73 10.61 -29.74
CA SER A 5 7.13 10.79 -29.35
C SER A 5 7.26 11.28 -27.90
N LEU A 6 6.38 12.17 -27.44
CA LEU A 6 6.35 12.62 -26.04
C LEU A 6 6.00 11.47 -25.08
N VAL A 7 5.00 10.65 -25.43
CA VAL A 7 4.62 9.48 -24.62
C VAL A 7 5.76 8.46 -24.57
N LEU A 8 6.43 8.18 -25.69
CA LEU A 8 7.57 7.27 -25.73
C LEU A 8 8.76 7.78 -24.90
N LEU A 9 9.03 9.08 -24.93
CA LEU A 9 10.09 9.71 -24.14
C LEU A 9 9.76 9.71 -22.63
N PHE A 10 8.49 9.93 -22.27
CA PHE A 10 8.04 9.83 -20.90
C PHE A 10 8.14 8.38 -20.37
N VAL A 11 7.78 7.40 -21.20
CA VAL A 11 7.93 5.97 -20.90
C VAL A 11 9.40 5.56 -20.78
N SER A 12 10.30 6.06 -21.62
CA SER A 12 11.74 5.73 -21.51
C SER A 12 12.40 6.32 -20.27
N ILE A 13 11.97 7.51 -19.84
CA ILE A 13 12.44 8.13 -18.59
C ILE A 13 11.92 7.36 -17.37
N LEU A 14 10.64 6.94 -17.39
CA LEU A 14 10.07 6.10 -16.33
C LEU A 14 10.67 4.68 -16.27
N CYS A 15 11.16 4.18 -17.40
CA CYS A 15 11.75 2.83 -17.51
C CYS A 15 13.27 2.82 -17.26
N SER A 16 13.89 3.97 -16.95
CA SER A 16 15.30 3.98 -16.55
C SER A 16 15.42 3.34 -15.16
N PRO A 17 16.13 2.20 -15.01
CA PRO A 17 16.32 1.58 -13.71
C PRO A 17 17.18 2.51 -12.86
N VAL A 18 16.56 3.22 -11.92
CA VAL A 18 17.27 3.94 -10.87
C VAL A 18 17.94 2.89 -9.99
N THR A 19 19.21 2.62 -10.32
CA THR A 19 20.23 1.92 -9.51
C THR A 19 19.71 0.72 -8.72
N SER A 20 20.04 -0.49 -9.21
CA SER A 20 20.02 -1.69 -8.36
C SER A 20 20.92 -1.46 -7.15
N TYR A 21 20.31 -1.10 -6.02
CA TYR A 21 20.97 -1.23 -4.72
C TYR A 21 20.98 -2.73 -4.42
N ALA A 22 22.13 -3.35 -4.66
CA ALA A 22 22.43 -4.68 -4.14
C ALA A 22 22.51 -4.57 -2.62
N GLN A 23 21.35 -4.64 -1.96
CA GLN A 23 21.29 -4.78 -0.51
C GLN A 23 21.72 -6.21 -0.20
N GLU A 24 22.89 -6.34 0.44
CA GLU A 24 23.43 -7.60 0.95
C GLU A 24 22.50 -8.13 2.04
N GLN A 25 21.47 -8.85 1.61
CA GLN A 25 20.62 -9.62 2.49
C GLN A 25 21.18 -11.03 2.57
N ASN A 26 21.22 -11.56 3.81
CA ASN A 26 21.41 -12.97 4.09
C ASN A 26 20.74 -13.78 2.99
N ILE A 27 21.54 -14.56 2.26
CA ILE A 27 21.06 -15.47 1.22
C ILE A 27 20.33 -16.59 1.94
N GLU A 28 19.16 -16.28 2.49
CA GLU A 28 18.09 -17.24 2.61
C GLU A 28 17.85 -17.72 1.18
N GLU A 29 17.94 -19.04 0.98
CA GLU A 29 18.00 -19.75 -0.30
C GLU A 29 16.88 -19.29 -1.25
N SER A 30 17.08 -18.16 -1.93
CA SER A 30 16.08 -17.56 -2.79
C SER A 30 16.13 -18.29 -4.11
N ASP A 31 15.02 -18.92 -4.47
CA ASP A 31 14.89 -19.68 -5.69
C ASP A 31 15.32 -18.82 -6.91
N PRO A 32 16.37 -19.20 -7.64
CA PRO A 32 16.88 -18.42 -8.77
C PRO A 32 15.83 -18.23 -9.87
N ALA A 33 14.89 -19.18 -10.03
CA ALA A 33 13.77 -19.02 -10.96
C ALA A 33 12.82 -17.91 -10.48
N PHE A 34 12.56 -17.84 -9.17
CA PHE A 34 11.71 -16.80 -8.59
C PHE A 34 12.35 -15.41 -8.72
N VAL A 35 13.66 -15.29 -8.50
CA VAL A 35 14.39 -14.01 -8.69
C VAL A 35 14.24 -13.48 -10.12
N MET A 36 14.37 -14.35 -11.12
CA MET A 36 14.19 -13.96 -12.53
C MET A 36 12.75 -13.51 -12.82
N ILE A 37 11.77 -14.24 -12.31
CA ILE A 37 10.34 -13.87 -12.46
C ILE A 37 10.03 -12.56 -11.69
N ASP A 38 10.64 -12.33 -10.53
CA ASP A 38 10.49 -11.11 -9.74
C ASP A 38 10.91 -9.88 -10.55
N VAL A 39 12.08 -9.94 -11.18
CA VAL A 39 12.62 -8.84 -11.98
C VAL A 39 11.86 -8.66 -13.30
N LEU A 40 11.55 -9.74 -14.01
CA LEU A 40 10.98 -9.66 -15.36
C LEU A 40 9.46 -9.43 -15.37
N LEU A 41 8.74 -9.94 -14.37
CA LEU A 41 7.28 -9.90 -14.36
C LEU A 41 6.74 -9.14 -13.15
N TYR A 42 7.07 -9.56 -11.92
CA TYR A 42 6.43 -8.96 -10.74
C TYR A 42 6.76 -7.47 -10.60
N ARG A 43 7.99 -7.05 -10.89
CA ARG A 43 8.38 -5.63 -10.81
C ARG A 43 7.70 -4.74 -11.84
N PRO A 44 7.73 -5.04 -13.16
CA PRO A 44 6.97 -4.26 -14.14
C PRO A 44 5.48 -4.22 -13.86
N VAL A 45 4.89 -5.34 -13.44
CA VAL A 45 3.47 -5.41 -13.08
C VAL A 45 3.19 -4.54 -11.85
N SER A 46 4.01 -4.63 -10.80
CA SER A 46 3.84 -3.81 -9.60
C SER A 46 4.02 -2.31 -9.85
N LEU A 47 4.90 -1.93 -10.78
CA LEU A 47 5.04 -0.56 -11.23
C LEU A 47 3.75 -0.10 -11.94
N ALA A 48 3.22 -0.92 -12.86
CA ALA A 48 1.94 -0.62 -13.52
C ALA A 48 0.79 -0.46 -12.51
N VAL A 49 0.75 -1.32 -11.48
CA VAL A 49 -0.22 -1.22 -10.38
C VAL A 49 -0.03 0.08 -9.58
N THR A 50 1.22 0.49 -9.31
CA THR A 50 1.52 1.75 -8.61
C THR A 50 1.04 2.96 -9.42
N VAL A 51 1.28 2.97 -10.73
CA VAL A 51 0.82 4.04 -11.61
C VAL A 51 -0.71 4.06 -11.69
N ALA A 52 -1.34 2.89 -11.85
CA ALA A 52 -2.80 2.77 -11.88
C ALA A 52 -3.44 3.21 -10.55
N GLY A 53 -2.90 2.76 -9.42
CA GLY A 53 -3.35 3.14 -8.08
C GLY A 53 -3.20 4.64 -7.83
N THR A 54 -2.11 5.24 -8.31
CA THR A 54 -1.93 6.70 -8.27
C THR A 54 -2.96 7.43 -9.12
N ALA A 55 -3.25 6.95 -10.34
CA ALA A 55 -4.27 7.55 -11.19
C ALA A 55 -5.67 7.47 -10.55
N VAL A 56 -6.01 6.32 -9.95
CA VAL A 56 -7.26 6.14 -9.20
C VAL A 56 -7.30 7.05 -7.99
N PHE A 57 -6.21 7.18 -7.24
CA PHE A 57 -6.13 8.10 -6.10
C PHE A 57 -6.42 9.53 -6.54
N VAL A 58 -5.79 10.02 -7.61
CA VAL A 58 -6.03 11.37 -8.14
C VAL A 58 -7.50 11.57 -8.55
N ALA A 59 -8.12 10.57 -9.17
CA ALA A 59 -9.54 10.61 -9.54
C ALA A 59 -10.47 10.62 -8.32
N LEU A 60 -10.09 9.92 -7.24
CA LEU A 60 -10.85 9.84 -5.98
C LEU A 60 -10.52 10.97 -4.99
N THR A 61 -9.47 11.75 -5.22
CA THR A 61 -9.07 12.88 -4.38
C THR A 61 -10.25 13.82 -4.03
N PRO A 62 -11.08 14.31 -4.97
CA PRO A 62 -12.20 15.19 -4.61
C PRO A 62 -13.20 14.51 -3.67
N LEU A 63 -13.50 13.22 -3.88
CA LEU A 63 -14.43 12.46 -3.04
C LEU A 63 -13.83 12.18 -1.65
N THR A 64 -12.58 11.77 -1.60
CA THR A 64 -11.88 11.43 -0.35
C THR A 64 -11.55 12.67 0.48
N ALA A 65 -11.34 13.81 -0.17
CA ALA A 65 -11.24 15.11 0.51
C ALA A 65 -12.54 15.48 1.21
N LEU A 66 -13.69 15.30 0.55
CA LEU A 66 -15.00 15.49 1.17
C LEU A 66 -15.25 14.50 2.32
N ALA A 67 -14.86 13.24 2.14
CA ALA A 67 -14.95 12.22 3.18
C ALA A 67 -14.04 12.49 4.39
N SER A 68 -13.04 13.36 4.25
CA SER A 68 -12.16 13.80 5.35
C SER A 68 -12.78 14.94 6.19
N ILE A 69 -13.94 15.48 5.82
CA ILE A 69 -14.65 16.51 6.58
C ILE A 69 -15.24 15.96 7.90
N PRO A 70 -15.98 14.83 7.92
CA PRO A 70 -16.40 14.23 9.19
C PRO A 70 -15.20 13.63 9.94
N ALA A 71 -15.28 13.62 11.27
CA ALA A 71 -14.33 12.85 12.08
C ALA A 71 -14.51 11.35 11.79
N PRO A 72 -13.44 10.57 11.59
CA PRO A 72 -12.02 10.95 11.64
C PRO A 72 -11.53 11.58 10.32
N HIS A 73 -10.81 12.70 10.41
CA HIS A 73 -10.33 13.50 9.27
C HIS A 73 -9.17 12.86 8.47
N ASP A 74 -9.06 11.54 8.47
CA ASP A 74 -7.91 10.79 7.92
C ASP A 74 -8.25 9.97 6.67
N ALA A 75 -9.45 10.13 6.11
CA ALA A 75 -9.92 9.40 4.93
C ALA A 75 -8.97 9.55 3.73
N LEU A 76 -8.52 10.78 3.44
CA LEU A 76 -7.54 11.05 2.38
C LEU A 76 -6.22 10.31 2.64
N ALA A 77 -5.70 10.40 3.86
CA ALA A 77 -4.42 9.81 4.25
C ALA A 77 -4.46 8.27 4.24
N LYS A 78 -5.58 7.66 4.63
CA LYS A 78 -5.76 6.20 4.50
C LYS A 78 -5.81 5.78 3.04
N THR A 79 -6.52 6.54 2.21
CA THR A 79 -6.69 6.20 0.80
C THR A 79 -5.37 6.28 0.03
N SER A 80 -4.56 7.31 0.27
CA SER A 80 -3.22 7.43 -0.34
C SER A 80 -2.28 6.32 0.13
N LYS A 81 -2.34 5.94 1.42
CA LYS A 81 -1.57 4.83 1.98
C LYS A 81 -1.86 3.50 1.28
N ILE A 82 -3.12 3.24 0.97
CA ILE A 82 -3.54 1.98 0.34
C ILE A 82 -3.28 1.99 -1.17
N LEU A 83 -3.68 3.05 -1.88
CA LEU A 83 -3.63 3.08 -3.34
C LEU A 83 -2.26 3.46 -3.91
N VAL A 84 -1.43 4.16 -3.13
CA VAL A 84 -0.14 4.68 -3.59
C VAL A 84 1.00 4.06 -2.80
N LEU A 85 0.98 4.20 -1.47
CA LEU A 85 2.13 3.82 -0.65
C LEU A 85 2.33 2.30 -0.59
N ALA A 86 1.26 1.52 -0.44
CA ALA A 86 1.34 0.06 -0.41
C ALA A 86 1.93 -0.55 -1.70
N PRO A 87 1.42 -0.23 -2.92
CA PRO A 87 2.02 -0.76 -4.14
C PRO A 87 3.42 -0.18 -4.42
N ALA A 88 3.67 1.08 -4.06
CA ALA A 88 5.01 1.65 -4.19
C ALA A 88 6.03 0.96 -3.27
N ALA A 89 5.66 0.66 -2.03
CA ALA A 89 6.50 -0.07 -1.10
C ALA A 89 6.79 -1.49 -1.61
N TYR A 90 5.78 -2.18 -2.15
CA TYR A 90 5.98 -3.49 -2.79
C TYR A 90 6.95 -3.41 -4.00
N THR A 91 6.90 -2.32 -4.77
CA THR A 91 7.73 -2.15 -5.96
C THR A 91 9.18 -1.79 -5.63
N PHE A 92 9.39 -0.83 -4.73
CA PHE A 92 10.70 -0.19 -4.52
C PHE A 92 11.40 -0.59 -3.22
N LEU A 93 10.65 -0.93 -2.17
CA LEU A 93 11.23 -1.26 -0.86
C LEU A 93 11.39 -2.77 -0.68
N ARG A 94 10.68 -3.59 -1.48
CA ARG A 94 10.76 -5.04 -1.39
C ARG A 94 12.09 -5.55 -1.97
N PRO A 95 12.88 -6.30 -1.17
CA PRO A 95 14.08 -6.95 -1.66
C PRO A 95 13.80 -7.92 -2.80
N ILE A 96 14.77 -8.06 -3.70
CA ILE A 96 14.69 -9.02 -4.81
C ILE A 96 14.64 -10.43 -4.24
N GLY A 97 13.72 -11.27 -4.73
CA GLY A 97 13.64 -12.67 -4.34
C GLY A 97 13.00 -12.93 -2.96
N ASN A 98 12.71 -11.89 -2.18
CA ASN A 98 11.87 -12.01 -0.98
C ASN A 98 10.39 -12.11 -1.41
N ARG A 99 9.54 -12.86 -0.69
CA ARG A 99 8.11 -13.04 -1.01
C ARG A 99 7.15 -12.22 -0.16
N ASP A 100 7.65 -11.60 0.89
CA ASP A 100 6.88 -10.86 1.88
C ASP A 100 6.37 -9.54 1.32
N PHE A 101 5.32 -9.04 1.97
CA PHE A 101 4.74 -7.73 1.67
C PHE A 101 5.29 -6.72 2.70
N PRO A 102 6.16 -5.77 2.31
CA PRO A 102 6.89 -4.91 3.25
C PRO A 102 6.03 -3.78 3.85
N TYR A 103 4.72 -3.75 3.57
CA TYR A 103 3.83 -2.67 3.97
C TYR A 103 2.59 -3.18 4.69
N TYR A 104 2.47 -2.84 5.97
CA TYR A 104 1.26 -3.11 6.74
C TYR A 104 0.29 -1.94 6.57
N PRO A 105 -0.91 -2.17 5.99
CA PRO A 105 -1.90 -1.12 5.87
C PRO A 105 -2.32 -0.64 7.28
N PRO A 106 -2.68 0.65 7.43
CA PRO A 106 -3.14 1.16 8.72
C PRO A 106 -4.36 0.37 9.18
N GLY A 107 -4.25 -0.27 10.35
CA GLY A 107 -5.36 -1.01 10.95
C GLY A 107 -6.57 -0.10 11.17
N TYR A 108 -7.77 -0.62 10.88
CA TYR A 108 -9.01 0.06 11.24
C TYR A 108 -9.19 -0.09 12.75
N GLN A 109 -8.83 0.96 13.50
CA GLN A 109 -9.32 1.10 14.86
C GLN A 109 -10.83 1.32 14.74
N HIS A 110 -11.62 0.26 14.83
CA HIS A 110 -13.01 0.43 15.20
C HIS A 110 -12.97 1.09 16.56
N LYS A 111 -13.48 2.33 16.67
CA LYS A 111 -13.88 2.84 17.97
C LYS A 111 -14.98 1.89 18.43
N THR A 112 -14.62 0.86 19.18
CA THR A 112 -15.56 -0.05 19.80
C THR A 112 -16.56 0.86 20.50
N THR A 113 -17.82 0.81 20.09
CA THR A 113 -18.92 1.36 20.89
C THR A 113 -18.65 0.91 22.32
N PRO A 114 -18.63 1.81 23.34
CA PRO A 114 -18.31 1.42 24.71
C PRO A 114 -19.06 0.13 24.99
N SER A 115 -18.31 -0.94 25.25
CA SER A 115 -18.95 -2.22 25.50
C SER A 115 -19.85 -2.00 26.71
N LEU A 116 -21.03 -2.60 26.75
CA LEU A 116 -21.92 -2.45 27.92
C LEU A 116 -21.21 -2.89 29.23
N SER A 117 -20.09 -3.63 29.12
CA SER A 117 -19.20 -4.00 30.20
C SER A 117 -18.38 -2.84 30.80
N ASP A 118 -18.24 -1.72 30.09
CA ASP A 118 -17.50 -0.53 30.55
C ASP A 118 -18.40 0.45 31.32
N ASN A 119 -19.70 0.14 31.46
CA ASN A 119 -20.62 0.90 32.28
C ASN A 119 -20.75 0.28 33.68
N PRO A 120 -20.13 0.86 34.73
CA PRO A 120 -20.16 0.30 36.09
C PRO A 120 -21.57 0.27 36.71
N THR A 121 -22.58 0.89 36.09
CA THR A 121 -23.98 0.86 36.58
C THR A 121 -24.80 -0.36 36.12
N LEU A 122 -24.26 -1.23 35.26
CA LEU A 122 -24.97 -2.38 34.69
C LEU A 122 -24.32 -3.74 35.02
N GLN A 123 -23.56 -3.84 36.11
CA GLN A 123 -23.14 -5.15 36.60
C GLN A 123 -24.36 -5.95 37.09
N PRO A 124 -24.61 -7.16 36.55
CA PRO A 124 -25.67 -8.01 37.07
C PRO A 124 -25.31 -8.40 38.52
N SER A 125 -26.22 -8.11 39.45
CA SER A 125 -26.07 -8.49 40.85
C SER A 125 -25.79 -9.99 40.93
N SER A 126 -24.66 -10.35 41.54
CA SER A 126 -24.25 -11.74 41.75
C SER A 126 -25.40 -12.52 42.41
N PRO A 127 -25.75 -13.73 41.93
CA PRO A 127 -26.75 -14.52 42.60
C PRO A 127 -26.24 -14.90 43.99
N LEU A 128 -27.05 -14.59 45.01
CA LEU A 128 -26.88 -15.10 46.35
C LEU A 128 -26.77 -16.63 46.31
N GLN A 129 -25.86 -17.16 47.12
CA GLN A 129 -25.57 -18.59 47.28
C GLN A 129 -26.82 -19.43 47.54
#